data_AF-A0A973EWV6-F1
#
_entry.id   AF-A0A973EWV6-F1
#
_cell.length_a   1.000
_cell.length_b   1.000
_cell.length_c   1.000
_cell.angle_alpha   90.00
_cell.angle_beta   90.00
_cell.angle_gamma   90.00
#
_symmetry.space_group_name_H-M   'P 1'
#
loop_
_entity.id
_entity.type
_entity.pdbx_description
1 polymer ?
#
loop_
_entity_poly.entity_id
_entity_poly.type
_entity_poly.pdbx_seq_one_letter_code
_entity_poly.pdbx_strand_id
1 'polypeptide(L)' 'MRIDILTVLPELLESPFNHSIVKRARDKKLV' A
#
# COMPACT_ATOMS: atom_id res chain seq x y z
N MET A 1 7.84 3.27 6.46
CA MET A 1 6.57 4.05 6.52
C MET A 1 5.48 3.30 7.28
N ARG A 2 4.78 3.96 8.22
CA ARG A 2 3.60 3.44 8.94
C ARG A 2 2.33 4.10 8.41
N ILE A 3 1.35 3.30 8.02
CA ILE A 3 0.02 3.76 7.59
C ILE A 3 -0.98 2.90 8.35
N ASP A 4 -1.81 3.52 9.16
CA ASP A 4 -2.90 2.84 9.86
C ASP A 4 -4.18 3.06 9.05
N ILE A 5 -4.86 1.97 8.65
CA ILE A 5 -6.06 2.01 7.83
C ILE A 5 -7.20 1.34 8.58
N LEU A 6 -8.31 2.06 8.75
CA LEU A 6 -9.57 1.51 9.25
C LEU A 6 -10.54 1.38 8.07
N THR A 7 -10.94 0.16 7.75
CA THR A 7 -11.89 -0.13 6.66
C THR A 7 -12.79 -1.30 7.05
N VAL A 8 -14.01 -1.31 6.52
CA VAL A 8 -14.95 -2.43 6.63
C VAL A 8 -14.85 -3.40 5.45
N LEU A 9 -14.08 -3.06 4.40
CA LEU A 9 -13.79 -3.89 3.24
C LEU A 9 -12.26 -3.98 3.02
N PRO A 10 -11.56 -4.91 3.67
CA PRO A 10 -10.11 -5.07 3.53
C PRO A 10 -9.68 -5.62 2.15
N GLU A 11 -10.53 -6.39 1.47
CA GLU A 11 -10.21 -7.06 0.20
C GLU A 11 -9.94 -6.06 -0.92
N LEU A 12 -10.55 -4.88 -0.87
CA LEU A 12 -10.30 -3.80 -1.82
C LEU A 12 -8.88 -3.25 -1.74
N LEU A 13 -8.15 -3.52 -0.66
CA LEU A 13 -6.79 -3.03 -0.47
C LEU A 13 -5.72 -3.90 -1.15
N GLU A 14 -6.04 -5.14 -1.53
CA GLU A 14 -5.06 -6.04 -2.16
C GLU A 14 -4.53 -5.48 -3.50
N SER A 15 -5.43 -5.06 -4.38
CA SER A 15 -5.09 -4.47 -5.68
C SER A 15 -4.23 -3.20 -5.58
N PRO A 16 -4.65 -2.16 -4.82
CA PRO A 16 -3.86 -0.93 -4.69
C PRO A 16 -2.53 -1.19 -4.00
N PHE A 17 -2.42 -2.06 -2.98
CA PHE A 17 -1.10 -2.36 -2.42
C PHE A 17 -0.16 -3.11 -3.38
N ASN A 18 -0.70 -3.93 -4.27
CA ASN A 18 0.08 -4.69 -5.25
C ASN A 18 0.61 -3.87 -6.43
N HIS A 19 -0.05 -2.78 -6.82
CA HIS A 19 0.32 -1.95 -7.98
C HIS A 19 0.45 -0.44 -7.66
N SER A 20 0.50 -0.06 -6.38
CA SER A 20 0.63 1.35 -5.95
C SER A 20 2.00 1.97 -6.23
N ILE A 21 2.01 3.29 -6.23
CA ILE A 21 3.23 4.10 -6.13
C ILE A 21 3.99 3.85 -4.82
N VAL A 22 3.28 3.51 -3.74
CA VAL A 22 3.88 3.16 -2.44
C VAL A 22 4.76 1.93 -2.55
N LYS A 23 4.28 0.87 -3.20
CA LYS A 23 5.10 -0.33 -3.48
C LYS A 23 6.34 0.03 -4.28
N ARG A 24 6.18 0.78 -5.38
CA ARG A 24 7.31 1.22 -6.23
C ARG A 24 8.33 2.05 -5.44
N ALA A 25 7.88 2.92 -4.54
CA ALA A 25 8.76 3.73 -3.72
C ALA A 25 9.59 2.87 -2.74
N ARG A 26 8.98 1.85 -2.13
CA ARG A 26 9.67 0.87 -1.28
C ARG A 26 10.67 0.03 -2.07
N ASP A 27 10.28 -0.47 -3.25
CA ASP A 27 11.17 -1.26 -4.12
C ASP A 27 12.41 -0.46 -4.55
N LYS A 28 12.22 0.85 -4.80
CA LYS A 28 13.30 1.78 -5.12
C LYS A 28 14.04 2.34 -3.90
N LYS A 29 13.71 1.90 -2.68
CA LYS A 29 14.29 2.38 -1.40
C LYS A 29 14.20 3.90 -1.24
N LEU A 30 13.14 4.50 -1.75
CA LEU A 30 12.87 5.94 -1.61
C LEU A 30 12.19 6.24 -0.27
N VAL A 31 11.60 5.23 0.40
CA VAL A 31 10.88 5.29 1.70
C VAL A 31 10.90 3.97 2.45
#